data_AF-A0A7K8P678-F1
#
_entry.id   AF-A0A7K8P678-F1
#
_cell.length_a   1.000
_cell.length_b   1.000
_cell.length_c   1.000
_cell.angle_alpha   90.00
_cell.angle_beta   90.00
_cell.angle_gamma   90.00
#
_symmetry.space_group_name_H-M   'P 1'
#
loop_
_entity.id
_entity.type
_entity.pdbx_description
1 polymer ?
#
loop_
_entity_poly.entity_id
_entity_poly.type
_entity_poly.pdbx_seq_one_letter_code
_entity_poly.pdbx_strand_id
1 'polypeptide(L)'
;AHCEERPFLCGRCDRRFSWRESLVIHQRSHAPERSHKCPDCGRGFSRSGNLLAHQRVHTGERPFACPQCDKAFCNKANLITHKRLHR
;
A
#
# COMPACT_ATOMS: atom_id res chain seq x y z
N ALA A 1 -14.32 2.02 20.47
CA ALA A 1 -13.90 3.44 20.52
C ALA A 1 -13.31 3.83 19.16
N HIS A 2 -14.04 4.62 18.38
CA HIS A 2 -13.46 5.27 17.21
C HIS A 2 -12.76 6.52 17.74
N CYS A 3 -11.43 6.58 17.63
CA CYS A 3 -10.68 7.75 18.07
C CYS A 3 -10.83 8.80 16.96
N GLU A 4 -11.75 9.75 17.15
CA GLU A 4 -12.00 10.86 16.21
C GLU A 4 -10.84 11.87 16.19
N GLU A 5 -9.97 11.80 17.19
CA GLU A 5 -8.82 12.67 17.28
C GLU A 5 -7.69 12.17 16.37
N ARG A 6 -7.26 13.06 15.46
CA ARG A 6 -6.03 12.91 14.65
C ARG A 6 -5.00 13.93 15.14
N PRO A 7 -4.41 13.72 16.33
CA PRO A 7 -3.52 14.70 16.94
C PRO A 7 -2.17 14.81 16.22
N PHE A 8 -1.77 13.78 15.46
CA PHE A 8 -0.47 13.72 14.82
C PHE A 8 -0.50 14.43 13.45
N LEU A 9 -0.01 15.67 13.39
CA LEU A 9 0.13 16.46 12.17
C LEU A 9 1.48 16.19 11.47
N CYS A 10 1.48 16.14 10.14
CA CYS A 10 2.73 16.13 9.38
C CYS A 10 3.32 17.53 9.27
N GLY A 11 4.58 17.72 9.70
CA GLY A 11 5.27 19.01 9.54
C GLY A 11 5.66 19.40 8.11
N ARG A 12 5.36 18.55 7.11
CA ARG A 12 5.66 18.80 5.69
C ARG A 12 4.41 18.96 4.82
N CYS A 13 3.22 18.63 5.35
CA CYS A 13 1.94 18.80 4.66
C CYS A 13 0.77 18.73 5.66
N ASP A 14 -0.43 19.16 5.27
CA ASP A 14 -1.56 19.27 6.21
C ASP A 14 -2.26 17.93 6.55
N ARG A 15 -1.59 16.79 6.35
CA ARG A 15 -2.16 15.49 6.71
C ARG A 15 -2.06 15.21 8.21
N ARG A 16 -3.19 14.80 8.78
CA ARG A 16 -3.33 14.38 10.19
C ARG A 16 -3.47 12.87 10.31
N PHE A 17 -2.99 12.28 11.40
CA PHE A 17 -3.08 10.83 11.65
C PHE A 17 -3.55 10.57 13.08
N SER A 18 -4.31 9.49 13.27
CA SER A 18 -4.76 9.04 14.60
C SER A 18 -3.64 8.39 15.41
N TRP A 19 -2.60 7.88 14.73
CA TRP A 19 -1.50 7.15 15.36
C TRP A 19 -0.14 7.72 14.95
N ARG A 20 0.79 7.79 15.91
CA ARG A 20 2.16 8.26 15.67
C ARG A 20 2.89 7.41 14.64
N GLU A 21 2.72 6.10 14.69
CA GLU A 21 3.31 5.16 13.73
C GLU A 21 2.87 5.50 12.29
N SER A 22 1.58 5.79 12.09
CA SER A 22 1.05 6.17 10.78
C SER A 22 1.65 7.49 10.28
N LEU A 23 1.88 8.46 11.16
CA LEU A 23 2.60 9.70 10.82
C LEU A 23 4.05 9.42 10.41
N VAL A 24 4.78 8.59 11.17
CA VAL A 24 6.18 8.23 10.85
C VAL A 24 6.29 7.53 9.49
N ILE A 25 5.39 6.57 9.23
CA ILE A 25 5.32 5.89 7.93
C ILE A 25 4.98 6.88 6.81
N HIS A 26 4.06 7.81 7.06
CA HIS A 26 3.74 8.85 6.09
C HIS A 26 4.92 9.79 5.82
N GLN A 27 5.70 10.16 6.83
CA GLN A 27 6.87 11.02 6.63
C GLN A 27 7.88 10.41 5.64
N ARG A 28 7.97 9.08 5.55
CA ARG A 28 8.78 8.38 4.54
C ARG A 28 8.32 8.64 3.10
N SER A 29 7.06 9.05 2.87
CA SER A 29 6.60 9.45 1.53
C SER A 29 7.12 10.82 1.10
N HIS A 30 7.58 11.65 2.05
CA HIS A 30 8.20 12.94 1.77
C HIS A 30 9.71 12.83 1.55
N ALA A 31 10.31 11.66 1.76
CA ALA A 31 11.71 11.42 1.44
C ALA A 31 11.83 11.09 -0.05
N PRO A 32 12.75 11.73 -0.79
CA PRO A 32 13.02 11.36 -2.18
C PRO A 32 13.62 9.94 -2.26
N GLU A 33 14.31 9.52 -1.21
CA GLU A 33 14.88 8.18 -1.11
C GLU A 33 13.84 7.19 -0.60
N ARG A 34 13.26 6.44 -1.53
CA ARG A 34 12.40 5.31 -1.18
C ARG A 34 13.28 4.15 -0.71
N SER A 35 13.25 3.89 0.59
CA SER A 35 14.14 2.93 1.27
C SER A 35 14.04 1.49 0.78
N HIS A 36 12.93 1.11 0.12
CA HIS A 36 12.72 -0.25 -0.35
C HIS A 36 12.72 -0.28 -1.88
N LYS A 37 13.86 -0.63 -2.49
CA LYS A 37 14.01 -0.72 -3.95
C LYS A 37 13.77 -2.15 -4.43
N CYS A 38 13.09 -2.27 -5.55
CA CYS A 38 12.94 -3.54 -6.25
C CYS A 38 14.28 -3.93 -6.89
N PRO A 39 14.79 -5.15 -6.64
CA PRO A 39 16.04 -5.61 -7.25
C PRO A 39 15.91 -5.81 -8.76
N ASP A 40 14.72 -6.17 -9.26
CA ASP A 40 14.52 -6.52 -10.67
C ASP A 40 14.38 -5.28 -11.58
N CYS A 41 13.80 -4.18 -11.08
CA CYS A 41 13.54 -2.99 -11.89
C CYS A 41 13.98 -1.66 -11.26
N GLY A 42 14.61 -1.68 -10.08
CA GLY A 42 15.08 -0.49 -9.38
C GLY A 42 13.98 0.41 -8.80
N ARG A 43 12.69 0.06 -8.97
CA ARG A 43 11.57 0.86 -8.50
C ARG A 43 11.56 0.94 -6.97
N GLY A 44 11.55 2.16 -6.43
CA GLY A 44 11.47 2.39 -4.99
C GLY A 44 10.05 2.38 -4.44
N PHE A 45 9.90 1.93 -3.19
CA PHE A 45 8.67 1.92 -2.40
C PHE A 45 8.91 2.50 -1.00
N SER A 46 7.88 3.16 -0.44
CA SER A 46 7.93 3.76 0.91
C SER A 46 7.72 2.75 2.04
N ARG A 47 7.27 1.53 1.73
CA ARG A 47 7.00 0.45 2.68
C ARG A 47 7.44 -0.90 2.10
N SER A 48 8.03 -1.76 2.92
CA SER A 48 8.47 -3.11 2.52
C SER A 48 7.33 -3.98 1.98
N GLY A 49 6.16 -3.94 2.62
CA GLY A 49 4.98 -4.70 2.15
C GLY A 49 4.51 -4.30 0.75
N ASN A 50 4.68 -3.04 0.35
CA ASN A 50 4.38 -2.59 -1.00
C ASN A 50 5.40 -3.09 -2.02
N LEU A 51 6.68 -3.16 -1.64
CA LEU A 51 7.72 -3.77 -2.46
C LEU A 51 7.43 -5.28 -2.66
N LEU A 52 7.10 -6.01 -1.60
CA LEU A 52 6.80 -7.45 -1.69
C LEU A 52 5.58 -7.71 -2.60
N ALA A 53 4.52 -6.91 -2.45
CA ALA A 53 3.36 -7.02 -3.34
C ALA A 53 3.70 -6.65 -4.80
N HIS A 54 4.64 -5.72 -5.01
CA HIS A 54 5.11 -5.38 -6.34
C HIS A 54 5.95 -6.49 -6.98
N GLN A 55 6.78 -7.20 -6.21
CA GLN A 55 7.60 -8.30 -6.74
C GLN A 55 6.74 -9.40 -7.38
N ARG A 56 5.49 -9.58 -6.93
CA ARG A 56 4.53 -10.50 -7.57
C ARG A 56 4.20 -10.15 -9.02
N VAL A 57 4.43 -8.91 -9.45
CA VAL A 57 4.28 -8.51 -10.86
C VAL A 57 5.39 -9.13 -11.71
N HIS A 58 6.59 -9.29 -11.17
CA HIS A 58 7.71 -9.93 -11.87
C HIS A 58 7.56 -11.45 -11.92
N THR A 59 7.05 -12.07 -10.84
CA THR A 59 6.85 -13.52 -10.78
C THR A 59 5.55 -13.98 -11.44
N GLY A 60 4.60 -13.07 -11.70
CA GLY A 60 3.26 -13.38 -12.17
C GLY A 60 2.34 -13.99 -11.10
N GLU A 61 2.77 -14.04 -9.84
CA GLU A 61 1.99 -14.62 -8.75
C GLU A 61 0.71 -13.81 -8.51
N ARG A 62 -0.44 -14.50 -8.49
CA ARG A 62 -1.75 -13.91 -8.28
C ARG A 62 -2.52 -14.65 -7.16
N PRO A 63 -2.11 -14.47 -5.89
CA PRO A 63 -2.69 -15.23 -4.79
C PRO A 63 -4.13 -14.80 -4.43
N PHE A 64 -4.61 -13.67 -4.96
CA PHE A 64 -5.94 -13.14 -4.64
C PHE A 64 -6.93 -13.46 -5.76
N ALA A 65 -7.56 -14.63 -5.69
CA ALA A 65 -8.61 -15.04 -6.61
C ALA A 65 -9.96 -14.39 -6.30
N CYS A 66 -10.72 -14.06 -7.34
CA CYS A 66 -12.11 -13.64 -7.21
C CYS A 66 -13.00 -14.87 -6.99
N PRO A 67 -13.92 -14.87 -6.01
CA PRO A 67 -14.84 -16.00 -5.81
C PRO A 67 -16.00 -16.02 -6.81
N GLN A 68 -16.21 -14.95 -7.58
CA GLN A 68 -17.33 -14.80 -8.52
C GLN A 68 -16.91 -14.99 -9.98
N CYS A 69 -15.61 -15.07 -10.28
CA CYS A 69 -15.08 -15.31 -11.62
C CYS A 69 -13.62 -15.77 -11.56
N ASP A 70 -13.05 -16.24 -12.68
CA ASP A 70 -11.69 -16.79 -12.73
C ASP A 70 -10.55 -15.75 -12.69
N LYS A 71 -10.86 -14.48 -12.37
CA LYS A 71 -9.84 -13.43 -12.31
C LYS A 71 -9.09 -13.48 -10.98
N ALA A 72 -7.76 -13.49 -11.07
CA ALA A 72 -6.86 -13.40 -9.92
C ALA A 72 -5.97 -12.15 -9.98
N PHE A 73 -5.57 -11.63 -8.81
CA PHE A 73 -4.85 -10.37 -8.67
C PHE A 73 -3.58 -10.55 -7.82
N CYS A 74 -2.57 -9.73 -8.08
CA CYS A 74 -1.29 -9.73 -7.35
C CYS A 74 -1.39 -9.04 -5.97
N ASN A 75 -2.43 -8.22 -5.74
CA ASN A 75 -2.67 -7.54 -4.47
C ASN A 75 -4.16 -7.53 -4.08
N LYS A 76 -4.41 -7.47 -2.76
CA LYS A 76 -5.76 -7.53 -2.18
C LYS A 76 -6.61 -6.30 -2.53
N ALA A 77 -6.02 -5.13 -2.62
CA ALA A 77 -6.73 -3.89 -2.95
C ALA A 77 -7.37 -3.94 -4.35
N ASN A 78 -6.66 -4.50 -5.33
CA ASN A 78 -7.16 -4.71 -6.68
C ASN A 78 -8.33 -5.71 -6.68
N LEU A 79 -8.23 -6.82 -5.94
CA LEU A 79 -9.34 -7.75 -5.76
C LEU A 79 -10.58 -7.05 -5.16
N ILE A 80 -10.41 -6.28 -4.08
CA ILE A 80 -11.54 -5.56 -3.44
C ILE A 80 -12.21 -4.61 -4.41
N THR A 81 -11.42 -3.88 -5.20
CA THR A 81 -11.94 -2.95 -6.21
C THR A 81 -12.67 -3.71 -7.31
N HIS A 82 -12.10 -4.81 -7.80
CA HIS A 82 -12.72 -5.66 -8.79
C HIS A 82 -14.05 -6.28 -8.32
N LYS A 83 -14.15 -6.71 -7.06
CA LYS A 83 -15.39 -7.25 -6.49
C LYS A 83 -16.56 -6.25 -6.53
N ARG A 84 -16.29 -4.94 -6.67
CA ARG A 84 -17.35 -3.94 -6.84
C ARG A 84 -18.06 -4.02 -8.19
N LEU A 85 -17.45 -4.67 -9.19
CA LEU A 85 -18.03 -4.88 -10.51
C LEU A 85 -19.06 -6.02 -10.53
N HIS A 86 -19.04 -6.90 -9.54
CA HIS A 86 -19.98 -8.03 -9.39
C HIS A 86 -21.12 -7.72 -8.40
N ARG A 87 -21.39 -6.42 -8.18
CA ARG A 87 -22.49 -5.97 -7.36
C ARG A 87 -23.80 -6.05 -8.12
#